data_AF-A0A016U7G3-F1
#
_entry.id   AF-A0A016U7G3-F1
#
_cell.length_a   1.000
_cell.length_b   1.000
_cell.length_c   1.000
_cell.angle_alpha   90.00
_cell.angle_beta   90.00
_cell.angle_gamma   90.00
#
_symmetry.space_group_name_H-M   'P 1'
#
loop_
_entity.id
_entity.type
_entity.pdbx_description
1 polymer ?
#
loop_
_entity_poly.entity_id
_entity_poly.type
_entity_poly.pdbx_seq_one_letter_code
_entity_poly.pdbx_strand_id
1 'polypeptide(L)'
;MVFFACDQCGESLKKNQVEKHSYRCNSKSYSCIDCQVCFTPYNYQQHVKCITENQKYGSKNYIEKEAKGEVKQNAWCEQVERAVEFVKDPKLKSLLQNIQGYSNIPRKEAKFINFLTNSCRIRDTTLCKMAWKAIADEAEKLKKEEEAEKAKKAAELQTPSKSDEKDENGNVDPSTNEVNSS
;
A
#
# COMPACT_ATOMS: atom_id res chain seq x y z
N MET A 1 11.38 16.67 -1.21
CA MET A 1 12.49 16.92 -0.26
C MET A 1 12.00 17.95 0.74
N VAL A 2 12.19 17.73 2.05
CA VAL A 2 11.57 18.57 3.10
C VAL A 2 12.45 19.77 3.47
N PHE A 3 11.81 20.89 3.75
CA PHE A 3 12.44 22.15 4.17
C PHE A 3 11.99 22.54 5.58
N PHE A 4 12.93 23.08 6.35
CA PHE A 4 12.75 23.54 7.72
C PHE A 4 13.05 25.03 7.82
N ALA A 5 12.39 25.72 8.73
CA ALA A 5 12.75 27.06 9.15
C ALA A 5 13.37 26.99 10.55
N CYS A 6 14.48 27.70 10.77
CA CYS A 6 15.04 27.84 12.10
C CYS A 6 14.23 28.87 12.91
N ASP A 7 13.73 28.49 14.09
CA ASP A 7 12.88 29.40 14.88
C ASP A 7 13.68 30.53 15.55
N GLN A 8 15.02 30.42 15.63
CA GLN A 8 15.88 31.46 16.21
C GLN A 8 16.25 32.57 15.22
N CYS A 9 16.60 32.21 13.98
CA CYS A 9 17.09 33.18 12.98
C CYS A 9 16.22 33.28 11.73
N GLY A 10 15.19 32.44 11.58
CA GLY A 10 14.30 32.43 10.43
C GLY A 10 14.89 31.85 9.14
N GLU A 11 16.11 31.29 9.17
CA GLU A 11 16.75 30.73 7.96
C GLU A 11 16.01 29.49 7.46
N SER A 12 15.77 29.42 6.15
CA SER A 12 15.18 28.26 5.48
C SER A 12 16.26 27.25 5.10
N LEU A 13 16.14 26.02 5.61
CA LEU A 13 17.14 24.98 5.57
C LEU A 13 16.58 23.72 4.90
N LYS A 14 17.33 23.16 3.95
CA LYS A 14 17.11 21.77 3.52
C LYS A 14 17.44 20.83 4.68
N LYS A 15 16.81 19.66 4.74
CA LYS A 15 17.09 18.65 5.78
C LYS A 15 18.59 18.40 6.04
N ASN A 16 19.39 18.25 4.99
CA ASN A 16 20.84 18.00 5.10
C ASN A 16 21.65 19.22 5.58
N GLN A 17 21.05 20.41 5.64
CA GLN A 17 21.69 21.65 6.10
C GLN A 17 21.36 21.96 7.57
N VAL A 18 20.30 21.35 8.13
CA VAL A 18 19.89 21.57 9.53
C VAL A 18 21.01 21.23 10.50
N GLU A 19 21.72 20.11 10.26
CA GLU A 19 22.87 19.71 11.08
C GLU A 19 23.98 20.76 11.09
N LYS A 20 24.40 21.23 9.90
CA LYS A 20 25.44 22.25 9.75
C LYS A 20 25.02 23.58 10.38
N HIS A 21 23.75 23.94 10.23
CA HIS A 21 23.21 25.15 10.81
C HIS A 21 23.18 25.09 12.33
N SER A 22 22.88 23.93 12.94
CA SER A 22 22.85 23.76 14.39
C SER A 22 24.18 24.07 15.09
N TYR A 23 25.31 23.92 14.38
CA TYR A 23 26.64 24.28 14.90
C TYR A 23 26.93 25.79 14.84
N ARG A 24 26.28 26.51 13.91
CA ARG A 24 26.47 27.97 13.73
C ARG A 24 25.45 28.77 14.51
N CYS A 25 24.20 28.36 14.43
CA CYS A 25 23.08 28.91 15.14
C CYS A 25 22.69 27.87 16.19
N ASN A 26 22.85 28.22 17.47
CA ASN A 26 22.57 27.34 18.62
C ASN A 26 21.04 27.13 18.82
N SER A 27 20.31 26.94 17.71
CA SER A 27 18.88 26.74 17.71
C SER A 27 18.53 25.35 18.20
N LYS A 28 17.55 25.30 19.10
CA LYS A 28 17.01 24.07 19.68
C LYS A 28 15.70 23.64 19.02
N SER A 29 15.20 24.41 18.06
CA SER A 29 13.93 24.13 17.39
C SER A 29 13.93 24.55 15.91
N TYR A 30 13.29 23.71 15.10
CA TYR A 30 13.15 23.84 13.66
C TYR A 30 11.72 23.50 13.26
N SER A 31 11.05 24.39 12.55
CA SER A 31 9.68 24.16 12.10
C SER A 31 9.67 23.70 10.65
N CYS A 32 8.99 22.60 10.33
CA CYS A 32 8.81 22.21 8.92
C CYS A 32 7.90 23.23 8.23
N ILE A 33 8.30 23.74 7.08
CA ILE A 33 7.57 24.82 6.38
C ILE A 33 6.21 24.32 5.89
N ASP A 34 6.15 23.06 5.48
CA ASP A 34 4.97 22.45 4.88
C ASP A 34 3.93 22.06 5.95
N CYS A 35 4.31 21.27 6.96
CA CYS A 35 3.38 20.81 8.01
C CYS A 35 3.30 21.71 9.25
N GLN A 36 4.20 22.69 9.40
CA GLN A 36 4.27 23.58 10.58
C GLN A 36 4.45 22.84 11.91
N VAL A 37 4.95 21.60 11.88
CA VAL A 37 5.34 20.86 13.09
C VAL A 37 6.74 21.30 13.52
N CYS A 38 6.91 21.56 14.81
CA CYS A 38 8.19 21.90 15.41
C CYS A 38 8.99 20.63 15.74
N PHE A 39 10.27 20.64 15.38
CA PHE A 39 11.22 19.56 15.53
C PHE A 39 12.43 20.04 16.35
N THR A 40 13.01 19.15 17.13
CA THR A 40 14.28 19.35 17.82
C THR A 40 15.45 18.90 16.92
N PRO A 41 16.70 19.29 17.23
CA PRO A 41 17.90 18.77 16.56
C PRO A 41 18.01 17.24 16.55
N TYR A 42 17.24 16.52 17.36
CA TYR A 42 17.31 15.06 17.44
C TYR A 42 16.21 14.37 16.60
N ASN A 43 15.02 14.96 16.48
CA ASN A 43 13.88 14.31 15.82
C ASN A 43 13.64 14.78 14.37
N TYR A 44 14.24 15.89 13.93
CA TYR A 44 14.06 16.39 12.56
C TYR A 44 14.49 15.38 11.48
N GLN A 45 15.44 14.48 11.82
CA GLN A 45 15.91 13.42 10.93
C GLN A 45 14.83 12.37 10.63
N GLN A 46 13.88 12.15 11.54
CA GLN A 46 12.79 11.19 11.35
C GLN A 46 11.70 11.74 10.41
N HIS A 47 11.66 13.05 10.19
CA HIS A 47 10.72 13.64 9.26
C HIS A 47 11.19 13.42 7.81
N VAL A 48 10.72 12.33 7.19
CA VAL A 48 11.09 11.90 5.83
C VAL A 48 10.01 12.25 4.80
N LYS A 49 8.73 12.17 5.20
CA LYS A 49 7.57 12.54 4.39
C LYS A 49 6.75 13.59 5.15
N CYS A 50 6.36 14.66 4.46
CA CYS A 50 5.48 15.69 5.01
C CYS A 50 4.02 15.39 4.68
N ILE A 51 3.07 15.95 5.44
CA ILE A 51 1.65 15.86 5.11
C ILE A 51 1.38 16.58 3.80
N THR A 52 0.44 16.07 3.02
CA THR A 52 0.01 16.70 1.77
C THR A 52 -0.86 17.92 2.06
N GLU A 53 -0.89 18.88 1.12
CA GLU A 53 -1.74 20.07 1.25
C GLU A 53 -3.21 19.71 1.49
N ASN A 54 -3.71 18.70 0.79
CA ASN A 54 -5.06 18.18 0.96
C ASN A 54 -5.30 17.50 2.32
N GLN A 55 -4.30 16.89 2.96
CA GLN A 55 -4.47 16.39 4.33
C GLN A 55 -4.54 17.53 5.35
N LYS A 56 -3.86 18.66 5.09
CA LYS A 56 -3.80 19.80 6.01
C LYS A 56 -4.98 20.75 5.87
N TYR A 57 -5.36 21.06 4.64
CA TYR A 57 -6.40 22.04 4.29
C TYR A 57 -7.62 21.41 3.60
N GLY A 58 -7.62 20.09 3.40
CA GLY A 58 -8.76 19.41 2.80
C GLY A 58 -10.00 19.53 3.65
N SER A 59 -11.16 19.48 2.98
CA SER A 59 -12.46 19.37 3.62
C SER A 59 -12.47 18.26 4.66
N LYS A 60 -13.25 18.40 5.73
CA LYS A 60 -13.39 17.41 6.83
C LYS A 60 -13.74 15.98 6.36
N ASN A 61 -14.21 15.83 5.12
CA ASN A 61 -14.51 14.56 4.44
C ASN A 61 -13.44 14.14 3.41
N TYR A 62 -12.23 14.71 3.44
CA TYR A 62 -11.17 14.36 2.51
C TYR A 62 -10.66 12.95 2.84
N ILE A 63 -11.05 12.00 2.01
CA ILE A 63 -10.47 10.66 2.00
C ILE A 63 -9.15 10.77 1.26
N GLU A 64 -8.05 10.55 1.96
CA GLU A 64 -6.73 10.45 1.36
C GLU A 64 -6.76 9.35 0.30
N LYS A 65 -6.75 9.75 -0.98
CA LYS A 65 -6.60 8.80 -2.07
C LYS A 65 -5.15 8.36 -2.05
N GLU A 66 -4.93 7.09 -1.73
CA GLU A 66 -3.61 6.47 -1.83
C GLU A 66 -2.96 6.84 -3.16
N ALA A 67 -1.67 7.23 -3.10
CA ALA A 67 -0.97 7.65 -4.30
C ALA A 67 -1.01 6.50 -5.32
N LYS A 68 -1.58 6.74 -6.50
CA LYS A 68 -1.75 5.72 -7.57
C LYS A 68 -0.46 4.93 -7.86
N GLY A 69 0.71 5.53 -7.60
CA GLY A 69 2.01 4.86 -7.75
C GLY A 69 2.33 3.85 -6.66
N GLU A 70 1.93 4.13 -5.41
CA GLU A 70 2.13 3.29 -4.22
C GLU A 70 1.18 2.10 -4.24
N VAL A 71 -0.10 2.30 -4.61
CA VAL A 71 -1.06 1.20 -4.85
C VAL A 71 -0.51 0.20 -5.87
N LYS A 72 0.00 0.70 -7.01
CA LYS A 72 0.62 -0.14 -8.04
C LYS A 72 1.92 -0.80 -7.58
N GLN A 73 2.58 -0.25 -6.54
CA GLN A 73 3.81 -0.82 -6.01
C GLN A 73 3.50 -1.95 -5.03
N ASN A 74 2.53 -1.74 -4.14
CA ASN A 74 2.04 -2.75 -3.20
C ASN A 74 1.46 -3.95 -3.96
N ALA A 75 0.61 -3.70 -4.95
CA ALA A 75 0.06 -4.77 -5.81
C ALA A 75 1.17 -5.55 -6.54
N TRP A 76 2.26 -4.88 -6.93
CA TRP A 76 3.41 -5.57 -7.52
C TRP A 76 4.15 -6.43 -6.49
N CYS A 77 4.36 -5.94 -5.27
CA CYS A 77 4.96 -6.72 -4.19
C CYS A 77 4.11 -7.96 -3.86
N GLU A 78 2.78 -7.83 -3.77
CA GLU A 78 1.85 -8.96 -3.58
C GLU A 78 1.93 -10.00 -4.71
N GLN A 79 2.21 -9.58 -5.95
CA GLN A 79 2.45 -10.51 -7.06
C GLN A 79 3.74 -11.28 -6.88
N VAL A 80 4.79 -10.64 -6.34
CA VAL A 80 6.04 -11.33 -6.00
C VAL A 80 5.81 -12.38 -4.92
N GLU A 81 5.04 -12.07 -3.87
CA GLU A 81 4.72 -13.02 -2.80
C GLU A 81 3.97 -14.24 -3.32
N ARG A 82 2.93 -14.04 -4.14
CA ARG A 82 2.22 -15.15 -4.78
C ARG A 82 3.14 -15.97 -5.68
N ALA A 83 4.00 -15.32 -6.46
CA ALA A 83 4.95 -16.04 -7.31
C ALA A 83 5.90 -16.95 -6.48
N VAL A 84 6.27 -16.58 -5.25
CA VAL A 84 7.05 -17.45 -4.33
C VAL A 84 6.32 -18.76 -4.01
N GLU A 85 4.99 -18.71 -3.87
CA GLU A 85 4.18 -19.88 -3.52
C GLU A 85 4.04 -20.85 -4.70
N PHE A 86 3.81 -20.32 -5.91
CA PHE A 86 3.54 -21.13 -7.10
C PHE A 86 4.80 -21.63 -7.83
N VAL A 87 5.96 -21.02 -7.59
CA VAL A 87 7.22 -21.45 -8.22
C VAL A 87 7.69 -22.79 -7.65
N LYS A 88 7.86 -23.77 -8.55
CA LYS A 88 8.31 -25.13 -8.22
C LYS A 88 9.83 -25.29 -8.18
N ASP A 89 10.57 -24.45 -8.90
CA ASP A 89 12.04 -24.52 -8.96
C ASP A 89 12.65 -23.97 -7.65
N PRO A 90 13.44 -24.76 -6.90
CA PRO A 90 14.04 -24.34 -5.63
C PRO A 90 14.96 -23.12 -5.74
N LYS A 91 15.75 -23.02 -6.82
CA LYS A 91 16.68 -21.88 -7.01
C LYS A 91 15.91 -20.60 -7.29
N LEU A 92 14.88 -20.72 -8.12
CA LEU A 92 14.01 -19.60 -8.45
C LEU A 92 13.19 -19.14 -7.23
N LYS A 93 12.72 -20.08 -6.41
CA LYS A 93 12.00 -19.79 -5.17
C LYS A 93 12.88 -19.04 -4.16
N SER A 94 14.12 -19.50 -3.96
CA SER A 94 15.08 -18.82 -3.07
C SER A 94 15.38 -17.39 -3.54
N LEU A 95 15.48 -17.18 -4.86
CA LEU A 95 15.61 -15.85 -5.43
C LEU A 95 14.41 -14.95 -5.12
N LEU A 96 13.19 -15.44 -5.36
CA LEU A 96 11.97 -14.67 -5.11
C LEU A 96 11.78 -14.33 -3.62
N GLN A 97 12.15 -15.24 -2.72
CA GLN A 97 12.15 -15.00 -1.27
C GLN A 97 13.15 -13.91 -0.86
N ASN A 98 14.33 -13.86 -1.48
CA ASN A 98 15.32 -12.81 -1.21
C ASN A 98 14.77 -11.42 -1.57
N ILE A 99 14.07 -11.31 -2.71
CA ILE A 99 13.52 -10.02 -3.14
C ILE A 99 12.24 -9.61 -2.41
N GLN A 100 11.52 -10.55 -1.78
CA GLN A 100 10.29 -10.26 -1.03
C GLN A 100 10.52 -9.21 0.08
N GLY A 101 11.71 -9.14 0.67
CA GLY A 101 12.04 -8.15 1.71
C GLY A 101 12.12 -6.69 1.23
N TYR A 102 12.03 -6.43 -0.08
CA TYR A 102 12.12 -5.09 -0.64
C TYR A 102 10.72 -4.54 -0.96
N SER A 103 10.37 -3.39 -0.40
CA SER A 103 9.11 -2.68 -0.73
C SER A 103 9.16 -1.92 -2.06
N ASN A 104 10.35 -1.71 -2.63
CA ASN A 104 10.56 -0.93 -3.85
C ASN A 104 11.18 -1.75 -5.00
N ILE A 105 10.59 -2.92 -5.28
CA ILE A 105 11.02 -3.78 -6.39
C ILE A 105 10.71 -3.10 -7.73
N PRO A 106 11.67 -2.99 -8.67
CA PRO A 106 11.41 -2.35 -9.96
C PRO A 106 10.39 -3.12 -10.81
N ARG A 107 9.43 -2.37 -11.37
CA ARG A 107 8.35 -2.90 -12.24
C ARG A 107 8.65 -2.89 -13.74
N LYS A 108 9.91 -2.76 -14.13
CA LYS A 108 10.35 -2.82 -15.53
C LYS A 108 11.43 -3.87 -15.63
N GLU A 109 11.31 -4.80 -16.57
CA GLU A 109 12.22 -5.95 -16.71
C GLU A 109 13.70 -5.54 -16.67
N ALA A 110 14.13 -4.63 -17.54
CA ALA A 110 15.52 -4.19 -17.57
C ALA A 110 15.99 -3.56 -16.25
N LYS A 111 15.11 -2.85 -15.53
CA LYS A 111 15.44 -2.27 -14.21
C LYS A 111 15.43 -3.33 -13.12
N PHE A 112 14.56 -4.32 -13.22
CA PHE A 112 14.49 -5.46 -12.33
C PHE A 112 15.75 -6.34 -12.43
N ILE A 113 16.17 -6.68 -13.66
CA ILE A 113 17.42 -7.41 -13.89
C ILE A 113 18.61 -6.62 -13.33
N ASN A 114 18.69 -5.31 -13.60
CA ASN A 114 19.73 -4.45 -13.02
C ASN A 114 19.69 -4.42 -11.49
N PHE A 115 18.50 -4.40 -10.89
CA PHE A 115 18.33 -4.47 -9.45
C PHE A 115 18.84 -5.80 -8.87
N LEU A 116 18.50 -6.92 -9.51
CA LEU A 116 19.00 -8.24 -9.12
C LEU A 116 20.52 -8.35 -9.25
N THR A 117 21.09 -7.80 -10.33
CA THR A 117 22.53 -7.83 -10.55
C THR A 117 23.31 -6.94 -9.57
N ASN A 118 22.81 -5.74 -9.26
CA ASN A 118 23.50 -4.82 -8.36
C ASN A 118 23.21 -5.08 -6.88
N SER A 119 21.94 -5.19 -6.51
CA SER A 119 21.49 -5.27 -5.11
C SER A 119 21.56 -6.71 -4.59
N CYS A 120 21.07 -7.67 -5.37
CA CYS A 120 21.08 -9.09 -4.98
C CYS A 120 22.35 -9.84 -5.43
N ARG A 121 23.25 -9.17 -6.19
CA ARG A 121 24.51 -9.72 -6.72
C ARG A 121 24.35 -10.97 -7.61
N ILE A 122 23.23 -11.06 -8.33
CA ILE A 122 22.92 -12.20 -9.19
C ILE A 122 23.37 -11.90 -10.62
N ARG A 123 24.38 -12.65 -11.08
CA ARG A 123 24.94 -12.52 -12.44
C ARG A 123 24.26 -13.44 -13.45
N ASP A 124 23.49 -14.41 -12.98
CA ASP A 124 22.73 -15.30 -13.85
C ASP A 124 21.54 -14.56 -14.46
N THR A 125 21.78 -14.03 -15.65
CA THR A 125 20.76 -13.29 -16.41
C THR A 125 19.58 -14.17 -16.82
N THR A 126 19.77 -15.48 -16.98
CA THR A 126 18.69 -16.40 -17.34
C THR A 126 17.76 -16.60 -16.15
N LEU A 127 18.31 -16.79 -14.96
CA LEU A 127 17.56 -16.88 -13.71
C LEU A 127 16.79 -15.59 -13.42
N CYS A 128 17.39 -14.42 -13.64
CA CYS A 128 16.72 -13.12 -13.51
C CYS A 128 15.50 -12.99 -14.43
N LYS A 129 15.62 -13.44 -15.69
CA LYS A 129 14.51 -13.44 -16.66
C LYS A 129 13.42 -14.44 -16.28
N MET A 130 13.79 -15.62 -15.78
CA MET A 130 12.83 -16.59 -15.26
C MET A 130 12.06 -16.04 -14.07
N ALA A 131 12.72 -15.32 -13.16
CA ALA A 131 12.06 -14.67 -12.02
C ALA A 131 11.08 -13.61 -12.47
N TRP A 132 11.50 -12.75 -13.40
CA TRP A 132 10.61 -11.75 -14.00
C TRP A 132 9.39 -12.40 -14.65
N LYS A 133 9.60 -13.44 -15.47
CA LYS A 133 8.52 -14.16 -16.14
C LYS A 133 7.56 -14.82 -15.15
N ALA A 134 8.06 -15.45 -14.09
CA ALA A 134 7.21 -16.07 -13.08
C ALA A 134 6.29 -15.06 -12.40
N ILE A 135 6.78 -13.85 -12.09
CA ILE A 135 5.97 -12.77 -11.51
C ILE A 135 4.95 -12.25 -12.54
N ALA A 136 5.37 -12.07 -13.81
CA ALA A 136 4.49 -11.58 -14.87
C ALA A 136 3.36 -12.56 -15.22
N ASP A 137 3.66 -13.85 -15.34
CA ASP A 137 2.68 -14.89 -15.63
C ASP A 137 1.64 -14.97 -14.49
N GLU A 138 2.07 -14.83 -13.24
CA GLU A 138 1.15 -14.80 -12.09
C GLU A 138 0.30 -13.53 -12.07
N ALA A 139 0.88 -12.38 -12.39
CA ALA A 139 0.14 -11.13 -12.54
C ALA A 139 -0.94 -11.22 -13.64
N GLU A 140 -0.72 -11.97 -14.72
CA GLU A 140 -1.72 -12.21 -15.76
C GLU A 140 -2.83 -13.16 -15.31
N LYS A 141 -2.50 -14.23 -14.58
CA LYS A 141 -3.53 -15.15 -14.05
C LYS A 141 -4.50 -14.44 -13.12
N LEU A 142 -3.98 -13.61 -12.22
CA LEU A 142 -4.80 -12.88 -11.26
C LEU A 142 -5.78 -11.93 -11.94
N LYS A 143 -5.34 -11.24 -13.00
CA LYS A 143 -6.25 -10.41 -13.80
C LYS A 143 -7.37 -11.23 -14.42
N LYS A 144 -7.04 -12.40 -14.97
CA LYS A 144 -8.04 -13.31 -15.57
C LYS A 144 -9.01 -13.86 -14.52
N GLU A 145 -8.53 -14.18 -13.32
CA GLU A 145 -9.36 -14.64 -12.20
C GLU A 145 -10.28 -13.53 -11.68
N GLU A 146 -9.78 -12.32 -11.48
CA GLU A 146 -10.57 -11.14 -11.09
C GLU A 146 -11.64 -10.78 -12.15
N GLU A 147 -11.29 -10.85 -13.43
CA GLU A 147 -12.24 -10.65 -14.54
C GLU A 147 -13.31 -11.74 -14.58
N ALA A 148 -12.92 -13.01 -14.37
CA ALA A 148 -13.86 -14.12 -14.29
C ALA A 148 -14.78 -14.03 -13.08
N GLU A 149 -14.28 -13.59 -11.91
CA GLU A 149 -15.09 -13.39 -10.71
C GLU A 149 -16.06 -12.21 -10.86
N LYS A 150 -15.60 -11.09 -11.45
CA LYS A 150 -16.48 -9.96 -11.79
C LYS A 150 -17.57 -10.35 -12.79
N ALA A 151 -17.24 -11.16 -13.80
CA ALA A 151 -18.21 -11.66 -14.76
C ALA A 151 -19.25 -12.57 -14.10
N LYS A 152 -18.84 -13.45 -13.17
CA LYS A 152 -19.75 -14.30 -12.39
C LYS A 152 -20.67 -13.49 -11.47
N LYS A 153 -20.14 -12.51 -10.72
CA LYS A 153 -20.93 -11.62 -9.86
C LYS A 153 -21.90 -10.73 -10.65
N ALA A 154 -21.54 -10.31 -11.86
CA ALA A 154 -22.44 -9.55 -12.73
C ALA A 154 -23.58 -10.42 -13.32
N ALA A 155 -23.34 -11.71 -13.55
CA ALA A 155 -24.35 -12.66 -14.01
C ALA A 155 -25.34 -13.08 -12.90
N GLU A 156 -24.89 -13.13 -11.65
CA GLU A 156 -25.72 -13.52 -10.50
C GLU A 156 -26.74 -12.42 -10.10
N LEU A 157 -26.56 -11.18 -10.54
CA LEU A 157 -27.48 -10.05 -10.28
C LEU A 157 -28.64 -9.90 -11.29
N GLN A 158 -28.84 -10.86 -12.21
CA GLN A 158 -29.87 -10.82 -13.26
C GLN A 158 -30.77 -12.06 -13.33
N THR A 159 -31.21 -12.63 -12.21
CA THR A 159 -32.35 -13.56 -12.21
C THR A 159 -33.65 -12.80 -11.92
N PRO A 160 -34.63 -12.75 -12.86
CA PRO A 160 -35.93 -12.14 -12.60
C PRO A 160 -36.76 -13.05 -11.69
N SER A 161 -37.07 -12.56 -10.50
CA SER A 161 -38.14 -13.08 -9.65
C SER A 161 -39.47 -12.96 -10.39
N LYS A 162 -40.12 -14.08 -10.71
CA LYS A 162 -41.53 -14.10 -11.13
C LYS A 162 -42.36 -14.78 -10.05
N SER A 163 -43.27 -13.99 -9.49
CA SER A 163 -44.34 -14.31 -8.55
C SER A 163 -45.35 -15.31 -9.13
N ASP A 164 -46.12 -16.01 -8.28
CA ASP A 164 -47.58 -15.76 -8.15
C ASP A 164 -48.23 -16.55 -6.99
N GLU A 165 -49.27 -15.93 -6.45
CA GLU A 165 -49.97 -16.04 -5.17
C GLU A 165 -50.90 -17.26 -4.96
N LYS A 166 -51.30 -17.47 -3.69
CA LYS A 166 -52.66 -17.72 -3.15
C LYS A 166 -52.58 -18.23 -1.71
N ASP A 167 -53.48 -17.98 -0.77
CA ASP A 167 -54.46 -16.94 -0.45
C ASP A 167 -54.96 -17.29 0.97
N GLU A 168 -55.39 -16.27 1.72
CA GLU A 168 -56.36 -16.28 2.82
C GLU A 168 -56.20 -17.11 4.13
N ASN A 169 -56.00 -16.33 5.21
CA ASN A 169 -56.95 -16.10 6.33
C ASN A 169 -57.05 -17.12 7.49
N GLY A 170 -57.04 -16.58 8.73
CA GLY A 170 -57.72 -17.22 9.87
C GLY A 170 -56.97 -17.35 11.21
N ASN A 171 -56.83 -16.23 11.91
CA ASN A 171 -57.26 -16.02 13.30
C ASN A 171 -56.69 -16.84 14.52
N VAL A 172 -56.60 -16.09 15.62
CA VAL A 172 -56.56 -16.40 17.07
C VAL A 172 -55.34 -17.07 17.75
N ASP A 173 -54.64 -16.22 18.51
CA ASP A 173 -54.01 -16.51 19.82
C ASP A 173 -55.01 -17.21 20.78
N PRO A 174 -54.56 -18.05 21.73
CA PRO A 174 -54.20 -17.47 23.03
C PRO A 174 -53.08 -18.20 23.80
N SER A 175 -52.12 -17.40 24.26
CA SER A 175 -51.76 -17.20 25.68
C SER A 175 -51.09 -18.33 26.50
N THR A 176 -50.27 -17.83 27.45
CA THR A 176 -49.70 -18.46 28.66
C THR A 176 -48.50 -19.41 28.43
N ASN A 177 -47.42 -19.38 29.20
CA ASN A 177 -47.18 -18.77 30.51
C ASN A 177 -45.66 -18.78 30.83
N GLU A 178 -45.19 -17.79 31.61
CA GLU A 178 -44.35 -17.96 32.83
C GLU A 178 -42.95 -18.67 32.74
N VAL A 179 -41.84 -18.30 33.42
CA VAL A 179 -41.48 -17.40 34.53
C VAL A 179 -39.95 -17.12 34.45
N ASN A 180 -39.56 -15.88 34.74
CA ASN A 180 -38.41 -15.37 35.54
C ASN A 180 -37.08 -16.15 35.67
N SER A 181 -35.94 -15.44 35.57
CA SER A 181 -35.15 -15.04 36.76
C SER A 181 -33.90 -14.23 36.36
N SER A 182 -33.68 -13.16 37.12
CA SER A 182 -32.39 -12.46 37.29
C SER A 182 -31.48 -13.22 38.24
#